data_AF-A0A419XBC5-F1
#
_entry.id   AF-A0A419XBC5-F1
#
_cell.length_a   1.000
_cell.length_b   1.000
_cell.length_c   1.000
_cell.angle_alpha   90.00
_cell.angle_beta   90.00
_cell.angle_gamma   90.00
#
_symmetry.space_group_name_H-M   'P 1'
#
loop_
_entity.id
_entity.type
_entity.pdbx_description
1 polymer ?
#
loop_
_entity_poly.entity_id
_entity_poly.type
_entity_poly.pdbx_seq_one_letter_code
_entity_poly.pdbx_strand_id
1 'polypeptide(L)'
;MISGPGEAPIDVEQQTSDARFHFARVRTGLPDEVTDASALRGWGDSDAADTLAWIAVDPDPDRWPVVVWSRSKGRWLVQESGMVDFLVGLLAGELAECPLSDRSLWGCPEQEYIPWWEE
;
A
#
# COMPACT_ATOMS: atom_id res chain seq x y z
N MET A 1 -9.56 -9.56 -3.17
CA MET A 1 -11.03 -9.82 -3.11
C MET A 1 -11.74 -8.51 -3.42
N ILE A 2 -12.32 -8.37 -4.60
CA ILE A 2 -13.03 -7.15 -4.99
C ILE A 2 -14.39 -7.12 -4.30
N SER A 3 -14.75 -5.96 -3.76
CA SER A 3 -15.99 -5.79 -2.99
C SER A 3 -17.24 -6.03 -3.85
N GLY A 4 -18.17 -6.83 -3.32
CA GLY A 4 -19.44 -7.19 -3.97
C GLY A 4 -20.51 -6.09 -3.92
N PRO A 5 -21.72 -6.35 -4.43
CA PRO A 5 -22.80 -5.37 -4.47
C PRO A 5 -23.25 -5.01 -3.05
N GLY A 6 -23.21 -3.72 -2.72
CA GLY A 6 -23.62 -3.21 -1.41
C GLY A 6 -22.58 -3.39 -0.31
N GLU A 7 -21.40 -3.90 -0.65
CA GLU A 7 -20.23 -3.83 0.22
C GLU A 7 -19.70 -2.40 0.21
N ALA A 8 -19.36 -1.89 1.39
CA ALA A 8 -18.91 -0.52 1.54
C ALA A 8 -17.66 -0.28 0.67
N PRO A 9 -17.42 0.96 0.18
CA PRO A 9 -16.12 1.31 -0.39
C PRO A 9 -14.99 0.91 0.57
N ILE A 10 -13.76 0.81 0.06
CA ILE A 10 -12.54 0.46 0.83
C ILE A 10 -12.66 1.01 2.26
N ASP A 11 -12.70 0.10 3.23
CA ASP A 11 -12.77 0.47 4.64
C ASP A 11 -11.40 0.96 5.10
N VAL A 12 -11.18 2.27 4.97
CA VAL A 12 -9.93 2.94 5.35
C VAL A 12 -9.58 2.73 6.83
N GLU A 13 -10.58 2.53 7.69
CA GLU A 13 -10.35 2.25 9.12
C GLU A 13 -9.77 0.85 9.31
N GLN A 14 -10.33 -0.15 8.62
CA GLN A 14 -9.79 -1.50 8.58
C GLN A 14 -8.38 -1.52 7.98
N GLN A 15 -8.17 -0.87 6.83
CA GLN A 15 -6.85 -0.81 6.19
C GLN A 15 -5.80 -0.15 7.09
N THR A 16 -6.19 0.91 7.80
CA THR A 16 -5.34 1.56 8.79
C THR A 16 -5.03 0.63 9.97
N SER A 17 -6.01 -0.16 10.41
CA SER A 17 -5.81 -1.15 11.47
C SER A 17 -4.82 -2.23 11.05
N ASP A 18 -4.90 -2.70 9.81
CA ASP A 18 -3.99 -3.72 9.26
C ASP A 18 -2.55 -3.20 9.14
N ALA A 19 -2.36 -1.98 8.63
CA ALA A 19 -1.05 -1.34 8.60
C ALA A 19 -0.41 -1.24 10.00
N ARG A 20 -1.21 -0.85 10.99
CA ARG A 20 -0.77 -0.73 12.39
C ARG A 20 -0.49 -2.09 13.03
N PHE A 21 -1.26 -3.11 12.67
CA PHE A 21 -1.01 -4.48 13.10
C PHE A 21 0.34 -5.00 12.59
N HIS A 22 0.67 -4.75 11.32
CA HIS A 22 1.97 -5.11 10.77
C HIS A 22 3.12 -4.35 11.44
N PHE A 23 2.94 -3.04 11.69
CA PHE A 23 3.93 -2.21 12.37
C PHE A 23 4.28 -2.74 13.77
N ALA A 24 3.27 -3.17 14.53
CA ALA A 24 3.48 -3.70 15.88
C ALA A 24 4.35 -4.97 15.90
N ARG A 25 4.43 -5.71 14.78
CA ARG A 25 5.15 -6.98 14.67
C ARG A 25 6.52 -6.80 14.02
N VAL A 26 6.60 -5.96 12.99
CA VAL A 26 7.81 -5.74 12.21
C VAL A 26 7.95 -4.26 11.89
N ARG A 27 9.14 -3.73 12.15
CA ARG A 27 9.49 -2.32 11.87
C ARG A 27 10.66 -2.18 10.90
N THR A 28 11.31 -3.29 10.54
CA THR A 28 12.42 -3.31 9.60
C THR A 28 12.02 -2.66 8.28
N GLY A 29 12.83 -1.70 7.82
CA GLY A 29 12.61 -0.97 6.58
C GLY A 29 11.82 0.33 6.73
N LEU A 30 11.27 0.64 7.92
CA LEU A 30 10.72 1.95 8.22
C LEU A 30 11.82 2.96 8.60
N PRO A 31 11.61 4.27 8.39
CA PRO A 31 12.48 5.31 8.92
C PRO A 31 12.48 5.32 10.45
N ASP A 32 13.60 5.72 11.05
CA ASP A 32 13.76 5.76 12.51
C ASP A 32 12.81 6.77 13.17
N GLU A 33 12.38 7.82 12.43
CA GLU A 33 11.42 8.80 12.94
C GLU A 33 10.01 8.21 13.14
N VAL A 34 9.69 7.11 12.47
CA VAL A 34 8.38 6.46 12.58
C VAL A 34 8.35 5.62 13.86
N THR A 35 8.19 6.30 15.00
CA THR A 35 8.29 5.68 16.32
C THR A 35 6.99 5.01 16.78
N ASP A 36 5.84 5.41 16.23
CA ASP A 36 4.50 5.02 16.69
C ASP A 36 3.58 4.59 15.53
N ALA A 37 2.70 3.63 15.77
CA ALA A 37 1.78 3.08 14.76
C ALA A 37 0.76 4.14 14.28
N SER A 38 0.46 5.15 15.10
CA SER A 38 -0.37 6.29 14.72
C SER A 38 0.22 7.14 13.61
N ALA A 39 1.48 6.94 13.23
CA ALA A 39 2.07 7.51 12.02
C ALA A 39 1.56 6.87 10.73
N LEU A 40 0.96 5.67 10.78
CA LEU A 40 0.50 4.98 9.58
C LEU A 40 -0.98 5.24 9.29
N ARG A 41 -1.30 5.42 8.01
CA ARG A 41 -2.67 5.48 7.45
C ARG A 41 -2.74 4.49 6.29
N GLY A 42 -3.50 3.41 6.45
CA GLY A 42 -3.66 2.38 5.43
C GLY A 42 -4.68 2.81 4.39
N TRP A 43 -4.45 2.44 3.13
CA TRP A 43 -5.32 2.81 2.01
C TRP A 43 -5.59 1.68 1.02
N GLY A 44 -4.95 0.52 1.18
CA GLY A 44 -5.29 -0.66 0.40
C GLY A 44 -4.44 -1.87 0.73
N ASP A 45 -4.84 -2.98 0.12
CA ASP A 45 -4.13 -4.25 0.13
C ASP A 45 -4.03 -4.80 -1.30
N SER A 46 -3.03 -5.65 -1.52
CA SER A 46 -2.95 -6.45 -2.74
C SER A 46 -3.54 -7.85 -2.49
N ASP A 47 -3.95 -8.56 -3.53
CA ASP A 47 -4.34 -9.98 -3.43
C ASP A 47 -3.23 -10.90 -2.90
N ALA A 48 -1.97 -10.47 -2.97
CA ALA A 48 -0.83 -11.16 -2.37
C ALA A 48 -0.65 -10.90 -0.86
N ALA A 49 -1.62 -10.23 -0.23
CA ALA A 49 -1.64 -9.82 1.17
C ALA A 49 -0.48 -8.89 1.58
N ASP A 50 -0.06 -8.01 0.68
CA ASP A 50 0.70 -6.81 1.01
C ASP A 50 -0.24 -5.71 1.52
N THR A 51 0.25 -4.86 2.42
CA THR A 51 -0.50 -3.70 2.93
C THR A 51 0.13 -2.43 2.43
N LEU A 52 -0.69 -1.52 1.88
CA LEU A 52 -0.28 -0.21 1.40
C LEU A 52 -0.75 0.88 2.36
N ALA A 53 0.17 1.75 2.74
CA ALA A 53 -0.07 2.83 3.69
C ALA A 53 0.72 4.10 3.34
N TRP A 54 0.40 5.18 4.03
CA TRP A 54 1.20 6.40 4.10
C TRP A 54 1.91 6.48 5.44
N ILE A 55 3.06 7.17 5.45
CA ILE A 55 3.69 7.69 6.67
C ILE A 55 3.18 9.13 6.89
N ALA A 56 2.12 9.26 7.67
CA ALA A 56 1.38 10.48 7.94
C ALA A 56 1.95 11.28 9.13
N VAL A 57 3.26 11.60 9.07
CA VAL A 57 3.96 12.37 10.12
C VAL A 57 4.01 13.86 9.79
N ASP A 58 4.19 14.22 8.52
CA ASP A 58 4.18 15.63 8.09
C ASP A 58 2.74 16.20 8.21
N PRO A 59 2.55 17.47 8.62
CA PRO A 59 1.22 18.09 8.59
C PRO A 59 0.63 18.25 7.18
N ASP A 60 1.46 18.27 6.13
CA ASP A 60 1.07 18.38 4.73
C ASP A 60 0.87 16.99 4.11
N PRO A 61 -0.37 16.57 3.75
CA PRO A 61 -0.65 15.26 3.17
C PRO A 61 0.07 14.99 1.85
N ASP A 62 0.38 16.04 1.08
CA ASP A 62 1.11 15.92 -0.19
C ASP A 62 2.56 15.48 0.01
N ARG A 63 3.05 15.53 1.26
CA ARG A 63 4.40 15.10 1.65
C ARG A 63 4.44 13.72 2.29
N TRP A 64 3.31 13.02 2.38
CA TRP A 64 3.28 11.70 2.98
C TRP A 64 3.84 10.66 2.01
N PRO A 65 5.00 10.03 2.33
CA PRO A 65 5.54 8.99 1.47
C PRO A 65 4.66 7.75 1.56
N VAL A 66 4.64 6.98 0.47
CA VAL A 66 4.03 5.65 0.45
C VAL A 66 4.94 4.67 1.18
N VAL A 67 4.33 3.74 1.91
CA VAL A 67 5.03 2.60 2.48
C VAL A 67 4.23 1.33 2.22
N VAL A 68 4.94 0.27 1.85
CA VAL A 68 4.37 -1.05 1.58
C VAL A 68 4.92 -2.05 2.58
N TRP A 69 4.04 -2.72 3.32
CA TRP A 69 4.41 -3.96 4.00
C TRP A 69 4.40 -5.09 2.97
N SER A 70 5.59 -5.57 2.60
CA SER A 70 5.71 -6.67 1.65
C SER A 70 5.70 -8.00 2.38
N ARG A 71 4.69 -8.82 2.14
CA ARG A 71 4.57 -10.16 2.74
C ARG A 71 5.73 -11.08 2.36
N SER A 72 6.13 -11.07 1.09
CA SER A 72 7.20 -11.92 0.57
C SER A 72 8.58 -11.51 1.06
N LYS A 73 8.83 -10.20 1.24
CA LYS A 73 10.11 -9.68 1.75
C LYS A 73 10.16 -9.63 3.28
N GLY A 74 9.01 -9.68 3.96
CA GLY A 74 8.91 -9.63 5.42
C GLY A 74 9.44 -8.33 6.01
N ARG A 75 9.35 -7.22 5.25
CA ARG A 75 9.82 -5.90 5.66
C ARG A 75 8.96 -4.80 5.02
N TRP A 76 9.08 -3.60 5.57
CA TRP A 76 8.53 -2.40 4.95
C TRP A 76 9.44 -1.91 3.82
N LEU A 77 8.82 -1.39 2.77
CA LEU A 77 9.48 -0.70 1.66
C LEU A 77 8.92 0.71 1.58
N VAL A 78 9.79 1.69 1.79
CA VAL A 78 9.42 3.11 1.70
C VAL A 78 9.61 3.59 0.27
N GLN A 79 8.65 4.35 -0.21
CA GLN A 79 8.68 5.05 -1.49
C GLN A 79 8.48 6.52 -1.19
N GLU A 80 9.50 7.34 -1.47
CA GLU A 80 9.49 8.78 -1.16
C GLU A 80 8.40 9.54 -1.92
N SER A 81 7.85 8.93 -2.98
CA SER A 81 6.76 9.47 -3.79
C SER A 81 5.39 9.31 -3.12
N GLY A 82 4.46 10.19 -3.48
CA GLY A 82 3.05 10.06 -3.09
C GLY A 82 2.35 8.88 -3.76
N MET A 83 1.08 8.65 -3.38
CA MET A 83 0.29 7.50 -3.85
C MET A 83 0.14 7.44 -5.37
N VAL A 84 -0.14 8.58 -6.01
CA VAL A 84 -0.38 8.61 -7.46
C VAL A 84 0.88 8.23 -8.23
N ASP A 85 2.01 8.86 -7.90
CA ASP A 85 3.30 8.59 -8.52
C ASP A 85 3.75 7.14 -8.28
N PHE A 86 3.48 6.61 -7.08
CA PHE A 86 3.70 5.20 -6.76
C PHE A 86 2.88 4.27 -7.66
N LEU A 87 1.57 4.51 -7.81
CA LEU A 87 0.69 3.68 -8.63
C LEU A 87 1.08 3.74 -10.11
N VAL A 88 1.35 4.94 -10.63
CA VAL A 88 1.82 5.11 -12.02
C VAL A 88 3.14 4.39 -12.23
N GLY A 89 4.12 4.57 -11.34
CA GLY A 89 5.42 3.91 -11.44
C GLY A 89 5.34 2.38 -11.26
N LEU A 90 4.44 1.89 -10.41
CA LEU A 90 4.17 0.45 -10.24
C LEU A 90 3.66 -0.16 -11.55
N LEU A 91 2.61 0.43 -12.12
CA LEU A 91 1.98 -0.05 -13.35
C LEU A 91 2.91 0.10 -14.56
N ALA A 92 3.74 1.16 -14.61
CA ALA A 92 4.76 1.32 -15.64
C ALA A 92 5.98 0.40 -15.44
N GLY A 93 6.15 -0.18 -14.23
CA GLY A 93 7.32 -0.98 -13.89
C GLY A 93 8.61 -0.16 -13.74
N GLU A 94 8.47 1.12 -13.35
CA GLU A 94 9.54 2.11 -13.30
C GLU A 94 10.15 2.28 -11.89
N LEU A 95 9.59 1.65 -10.86
CA LEU A 95 10.22 1.64 -9.53
C LEU A 95 11.51 0.78 -9.55
N ALA A 96 12.41 1.01 -8.60
CA ALA A 96 13.70 0.30 -8.56
C ALA A 96 13.57 -1.23 -8.43
N GLU A 97 12.52 -1.68 -7.76
CA GLU A 97 12.11 -3.08 -7.67
C GLU A 97 10.60 -3.16 -7.48
N CYS A 98 9.99 -4.32 -7.79
CA CYS A 98 8.58 -4.53 -7.48
C CYS A 98 8.37 -4.47 -5.96
N PRO A 99 7.49 -3.56 -5.47
CA PRO A 99 7.24 -3.40 -4.05
C PRO A 99 6.24 -4.45 -3.51
N LEU A 100 5.44 -5.05 -4.39
CA LEU A 100 4.45 -6.06 -4.05
C LEU A 100 5.03 -7.47 -4.10
N SER A 101 4.36 -8.39 -3.41
CA SER A 101 4.67 -9.82 -3.35
C SER A 101 4.23 -10.60 -4.57
N ASP A 102 3.35 -10.02 -5.38
CA ASP A 102 2.96 -10.52 -6.69
C ASP A 102 3.33 -9.50 -7.79
N ARG A 103 3.40 -9.97 -9.04
CA ARG A 103 3.79 -9.18 -10.22
C ARG A 103 2.64 -8.85 -11.16
N SER A 104 1.39 -9.22 -10.86
CA SER A 104 0.25 -8.98 -11.75
C SER A 104 0.07 -7.51 -12.15
N LEU A 105 0.35 -6.58 -11.23
CA LEU A 105 0.28 -5.13 -11.47
C LEU A 105 1.59 -4.54 -12.00
N TRP A 106 2.72 -5.23 -11.86
CA TRP A 106 4.04 -4.66 -12.13
C TRP A 106 4.35 -4.60 -13.63
N GLY A 107 4.58 -3.40 -14.17
CA GLY A 107 4.88 -3.23 -15.59
C GLY A 107 3.70 -3.58 -16.49
N CYS A 108 2.48 -3.48 -15.97
CA CYS A 108 1.23 -3.69 -16.67
C CYS A 108 0.46 -2.35 -16.77
N PRO A 109 0.81 -1.46 -17.71
CA PRO A 109 0.23 -0.11 -17.79
C PRO A 109 -1.22 -0.11 -18.28
N GLU A 110 -1.63 -1.15 -19.01
CA GLU A 110 -3.02 -1.35 -19.43
C GLU A 110 -3.76 -2.10 -18.32
N GLN A 111 -4.45 -1.33 -17.46
CA GLN A 111 -5.35 -1.86 -16.44
C GLN A 111 -6.79 -1.51 -16.80
N GLU A 112 -7.67 -2.50 -16.70
CA GLU A 112 -9.11 -2.31 -16.82
C GLU A 112 -9.73 -2.55 -15.45
N TYR A 113 -10.64 -1.67 -15.05
CA TYR A 113 -11.48 -1.94 -13.88
C TYR A 113 -12.49 -3.02 -14.27
N ILE A 114 -12.31 -4.21 -13.71
CA ILE A 114 -13.27 -5.31 -13.86
C ILE A 114 -14.25 -5.22 -12.69
N PRO A 115 -15.54 -4.98 -12.95
CA PRO A 115 -16.54 -5.01 -11.90
C PRO A 115 -16.77 -6.45 -11.43
N TRP A 116 -17.16 -6.63 -10.17
CA TRP A 116 -17.36 -7.93 -9.53
C TRP A 116 -18.41 -8.85 -10.19
N TRP A 117 -19.21 -8.34 -11.14
CA TRP A 117 -20.17 -9.14 -11.92
C TRP A 117 -19.59 -9.69 -13.24
N GLU A 118 -18.34 -9.36 -13.57
CA GLU A 118 -17.62 -9.80 -14.77
C GLU A 118 -16.44 -10.76 -14.47
N GLU A 119 -16.31 -11.22 -13.22
CA GLU A 119 -15.34 -12.28 -12.82
C GLU A 119 -15.70 -13.68 -13.31
#